data_AF-A0A1J6ILY3-F1
#
_entry.id   AF-A0A1J6ILY3-F1
#
_cell.length_a   1.000
_cell.length_b   1.000
_cell.length_c   1.000
_cell.angle_alpha   90.00
_cell.angle_beta   90.00
_cell.angle_gamma   90.00
#
_symmetry.space_group_name_H-M   'P 1'
#
loop_
_entity.id
_entity.type
_entity.pdbx_description
1 polymer ?
#
loop_
_entity_poly.entity_id
_entity_poly.type
_entity_poly.pdbx_seq_one_letter_code
_entity_poly.pdbx_strand_id
1 'polypeptide(L)'
;MAVVWCYWQPLRRLISLKICSNGKRYLNPKHFISHVVAFFAASDGIVVENLAARFLNDVQIQEAHAFYGFQIAMENIHSEMYSLVLETYIKDSRQKNKLLNAIESIPCVPRKAKWALNWIQSSSSFAERLVAFACVEGIFFSGSFCAIFWLKKRGLMPGLTLSNELISRDEGLHCDFACLLYGGKANFFERRVGDYQKAFVMSSLQDTGKNFEFKLDEDF
;
A
#
# COMPACT_ATOMS: atom_id res chain seq x y z
N MET A 1 0.39 17.34 5.95
CA MET A 1 1.42 16.35 5.53
C MET A 1 1.67 15.36 6.66
N ALA A 2 0.73 14.46 6.93
CA ALA A 2 0.92 13.35 7.88
C ALA A 2 1.41 12.06 7.19
N VAL A 3 1.29 11.98 5.86
CA VAL A 3 1.54 10.75 5.07
C VAL A 3 3.00 10.29 5.13
N VAL A 4 3.96 11.22 5.08
CA VAL A 4 5.41 10.92 5.13
C VAL A 4 5.83 10.28 6.46
N TRP A 5 5.12 10.57 7.55
CA TRP A 5 5.46 10.06 8.88
C TRP A 5 5.20 8.56 9.05
N CYS A 6 4.42 7.96 8.14
CA CYS A 6 4.14 6.53 8.16
C CYS A 6 5.21 5.71 7.42
N TYR A 7 6.22 6.31 6.79
CA TYR A 7 7.24 5.58 6.04
C TYR A 7 7.93 4.50 6.88
N TRP A 8 8.09 3.32 6.29
CA TRP A 8 8.87 2.21 6.86
C TRP A 8 9.50 1.38 5.74
N GLN A 9 10.49 0.56 6.08
CA GLN A 9 11.15 -0.32 5.11
C GLN A 9 11.10 -1.78 5.56
N PRO A 10 11.07 -2.75 4.61
CA PRO A 10 11.13 -4.16 4.95
C PRO A 10 12.51 -4.54 5.48
N LEU A 11 12.63 -4.77 6.79
CA LEU A 11 13.88 -5.21 7.41
C LEU A 11 13.86 -6.72 7.61
N ARG A 12 14.68 -7.46 6.85
CA ARG A 12 14.83 -8.93 6.99
C ARG A 12 15.10 -9.38 8.42
N ARG A 13 15.79 -8.56 9.23
CA ARG A 13 16.11 -8.85 10.65
C ARG A 13 14.88 -8.89 11.56
N LEU A 14 13.75 -8.32 11.16
CA LEU A 14 12.51 -8.32 11.94
C LEU A 14 11.65 -9.59 11.71
N ILE A 15 11.95 -10.40 10.69
CA ILE A 15 11.17 -11.60 10.34
C ILE A 15 11.61 -12.79 11.21
N SER A 16 11.15 -12.82 12.46
CA SER A 16 11.45 -13.93 13.37
C SER A 16 10.61 -15.19 13.05
N LEU A 17 11.27 -16.34 13.08
CA LEU A 17 10.76 -17.65 12.65
C LEU A 17 10.01 -18.43 13.75
N LYS A 18 9.57 -17.80 14.85
CA LYS A 18 8.80 -18.50 15.91
C LYS A 18 7.43 -18.97 15.39
N ILE A 19 7.44 -20.12 14.72
CA ILE A 19 6.28 -20.96 14.44
C ILE A 19 6.22 -21.96 15.60
N CYS A 20 5.10 -22.04 16.31
CA CYS A 20 4.96 -23.00 17.41
C CYS A 20 5.14 -24.42 16.87
N SER A 21 6.27 -25.04 17.20
CA SER A 21 6.49 -26.48 17.07
C SER A 21 5.80 -27.15 18.25
N ASN A 22 4.49 -27.35 18.17
CA ASN A 22 3.81 -28.28 19.07
C ASN A 22 2.90 -29.16 18.23
N GLY A 23 3.24 -30.46 18.16
CA GLY A 23 2.66 -31.50 17.32
C GLY A 23 1.19 -31.81 17.57
N LYS A 24 0.30 -30.80 17.49
CA LYS A 24 -1.14 -30.98 17.48
C LYS A 24 -1.63 -31.01 16.02
N ARG A 25 -2.16 -32.17 15.64
CA ARG A 25 -2.54 -32.66 14.30
C ARG A 25 -3.71 -31.94 13.60
N TYR A 26 -4.14 -30.77 14.05
CA TYR A 26 -5.38 -30.18 13.56
C TYR A 26 -5.12 -28.84 12.87
N LEU A 27 -5.28 -28.82 11.54
CA LEU A 27 -5.08 -27.72 10.59
C LEU A 27 -3.61 -27.29 10.41
N ASN A 28 -3.05 -27.47 9.20
CA ASN A 28 -1.69 -26.98 8.88
C ASN A 28 -1.72 -25.44 8.77
N PRO A 29 -1.30 -24.67 9.80
CA PRO A 29 -1.44 -23.22 9.81
C PRO A 29 -0.59 -22.60 8.69
N LYS A 30 0.49 -23.28 8.29
CA LYS A 30 1.37 -22.86 7.20
C LYS A 30 0.63 -22.84 5.86
N HIS A 31 -0.32 -23.74 5.62
CA HIS A 31 -1.10 -23.74 4.38
C HIS A 31 -1.97 -22.49 4.30
N PHE A 32 -2.76 -22.20 5.34
CA PHE A 32 -3.60 -21.01 5.40
C PHE A 32 -2.77 -19.72 5.29
N ILE A 33 -1.72 -19.59 6.11
CA ILE A 33 -0.90 -18.37 6.13
C ILE A 33 -0.17 -18.16 4.80
N SER A 34 0.40 -19.21 4.20
CA SER A 34 1.07 -19.07 2.90
C SER A 34 0.13 -18.61 1.80
N HIS A 35 -1.12 -19.09 1.79
CA HIS A 35 -2.11 -18.65 0.80
C HIS A 35 -2.58 -17.22 1.04
N VAL A 36 -2.72 -16.80 2.31
CA VAL A 36 -3.05 -15.41 2.66
C VAL A 36 -1.94 -14.46 2.22
N VAL A 37 -0.67 -14.78 2.52
CA VAL A 37 0.47 -13.96 2.12
C VAL A 37 0.63 -13.93 0.60
N ALA A 38 0.43 -15.07 -0.08
CA ALA A 38 0.46 -15.16 -1.54
C ALA A 38 -0.65 -14.32 -2.21
N PHE A 39 -1.84 -14.27 -1.60
CA PHE A 39 -2.92 -13.38 -2.04
C PHE A 39 -2.51 -11.91 -1.93
N PHE A 40 -1.92 -11.49 -0.81
CA PHE A 40 -1.49 -10.10 -0.62
C PHE A 40 -0.39 -9.68 -1.59
N ALA A 41 0.67 -10.50 -1.71
CA ALA A 41 1.79 -10.22 -2.62
C ALA A 41 1.33 -9.99 -4.08
N ALA A 42 0.24 -10.64 -4.48
CA ALA A 42 -0.37 -10.45 -5.80
C ALA A 42 -1.33 -9.26 -5.89
N SER A 43 -1.98 -8.89 -4.78
CA SER A 43 -3.06 -7.89 -4.79
C SER A 43 -2.53 -6.46 -4.80
N ASP A 44 -1.46 -6.18 -4.07
CA ASP A 44 -0.87 -4.83 -3.97
C ASP A 44 -0.37 -4.35 -5.34
N GLY A 45 0.15 -5.25 -6.18
CA GLY A 45 0.52 -4.95 -7.56
C GLY A 45 -0.66 -4.48 -8.43
N ILE A 46 -1.87 -5.00 -8.20
CA ILE A 46 -3.09 -4.57 -8.90
C ILE A 46 -3.52 -3.17 -8.42
N VAL A 47 -3.35 -2.88 -7.13
CA VAL A 47 -3.61 -1.54 -6.57
C VAL A 47 -2.65 -0.52 -7.20
N VAL A 48 -1.35 -0.83 -7.26
CA VAL A 48 -0.34 0.01 -7.93
C VAL A 48 -0.70 0.26 -9.40
N GLU A 49 -1.11 -0.77 -10.14
CA GLU A 49 -1.50 -0.62 -11.54
C GLU A 49 -2.67 0.35 -11.70
N ASN A 50 -3.71 0.25 -10.85
CA ASN A 50 -4.83 1.17 -10.89
C ASN A 50 -4.42 2.61 -10.53
N LEU A 51 -3.61 2.79 -9.47
CA LEU A 51 -3.15 4.11 -9.05
C LEU A 51 -2.38 4.80 -10.18
N ALA A 52 -1.43 4.08 -10.78
CA ALA A 52 -0.56 4.61 -11.83
C ALA A 52 -1.30 4.83 -13.16
N ALA A 53 -2.09 3.86 -13.61
CA ALA A 53 -2.75 3.92 -14.91
C ALA A 53 -4.04 4.76 -14.91
N ARG A 54 -4.73 4.88 -13.77
CA ARG A 54 -6.06 5.50 -13.67
C ARG A 54 -6.08 6.68 -12.71
N PHE A 55 -5.94 6.46 -11.41
CA PHE A 55 -6.29 7.49 -10.42
C PHE A 55 -5.39 8.73 -10.48
N LEU A 56 -4.10 8.59 -10.80
CA LEU A 56 -3.22 9.74 -11.05
C LEU A 56 -3.69 10.59 -12.24
N ASN A 57 -4.28 9.98 -13.27
CA ASN A 57 -4.79 10.70 -14.43
C ASN A 57 -6.19 11.31 -14.17
N ASP A 58 -7.01 10.63 -13.37
CA ASP A 58 -8.38 11.06 -13.06
C ASP A 58 -8.44 12.29 -12.15
N VAL A 59 -7.48 12.42 -11.23
CA VAL A 59 -7.42 13.53 -10.26
C VAL A 59 -6.45 14.60 -10.76
N GLN A 60 -6.78 15.87 -10.57
CA GLN A 60 -5.92 17.01 -10.97
C GLN A 60 -5.30 17.76 -9.78
N ILE A 61 -5.79 17.47 -8.57
CA ILE A 61 -5.36 18.10 -7.33
C ILE A 61 -3.96 17.59 -6.96
N GLN A 62 -3.01 18.50 -6.81
CA GLN A 62 -1.59 18.17 -6.60
C GLN A 62 -1.34 17.44 -5.28
N GLU A 63 -2.10 17.75 -4.24
CA GLU A 63 -2.02 17.10 -2.94
C GLU A 63 -2.50 15.64 -3.02
N ALA A 64 -3.47 15.37 -3.89
CA ALA A 64 -3.91 14.00 -4.15
C ALA A 64 -2.87 13.24 -4.97
N HIS A 65 -2.19 13.89 -5.93
CA HIS A 65 -1.03 13.30 -6.61
C HIS A 65 0.10 12.97 -5.63
N ALA A 66 0.41 13.88 -4.71
CA ALA A 66 1.41 13.65 -3.67
C ALA A 66 1.03 12.46 -2.77
N PHE A 67 -0.26 12.34 -2.40
CA PHE A 67 -0.75 11.19 -1.64
C PHE A 67 -0.60 9.90 -2.45
N TYR A 68 -1.12 9.86 -3.68
CA TYR A 68 -1.07 8.66 -4.52
C TYR A 68 0.36 8.24 -4.88
N GLY A 69 1.28 9.19 -5.10
CA GLY A 69 2.69 8.90 -5.30
C GLY A 69 3.30 8.21 -4.07
N PHE A 70 2.95 8.65 -2.87
CA PHE A 70 3.39 7.99 -1.64
C PHE A 70 2.70 6.63 -1.42
N GLN A 71 1.41 6.52 -1.73
CA GLN A 71 0.68 5.26 -1.69
C GLN A 71 1.34 4.22 -2.60
N ILE A 72 1.66 4.56 -3.85
CA ILE A 72 2.39 3.67 -4.78
C ILE A 72 3.73 3.21 -4.17
N ALA A 73 4.47 4.10 -3.53
CA ALA A 73 5.73 3.73 -2.86
C ALA A 73 5.48 2.74 -1.71
N MET A 74 4.45 2.96 -0.90
CA MET A 74 4.08 2.07 0.21
C MET A 74 3.58 0.71 -0.28
N GLU A 75 2.76 0.65 -1.34
CA GLU A 75 2.31 -0.62 -1.93
C GLU A 75 3.47 -1.49 -2.45
N ASN A 76 4.52 -0.86 -3.00
CA ASN A 76 5.73 -1.57 -3.38
C ASN A 76 6.48 -2.12 -2.16
N ILE A 77 6.53 -1.37 -1.06
CA ILE A 77 7.08 -1.82 0.23
C ILE A 77 6.26 -2.99 0.79
N HIS A 78 4.92 -2.95 0.68
CA HIS A 78 4.02 -4.04 1.09
C HIS A 78 4.34 -5.31 0.29
N SER A 79 4.41 -5.18 -1.04
CA SER A 79 4.74 -6.27 -1.96
C SER A 79 6.10 -6.92 -1.64
N GLU A 80 7.13 -6.10 -1.36
CA GLU A 80 8.44 -6.59 -0.94
C GLU A 80 8.36 -7.31 0.41
N MET A 81 7.67 -6.72 1.39
CA MET A 81 7.51 -7.32 2.72
C MET A 81 6.84 -8.71 2.64
N TYR A 82 5.76 -8.86 1.86
CA TYR A 82 5.12 -10.15 1.66
C TYR A 82 6.01 -11.16 0.94
N SER A 83 6.80 -10.71 -0.04
CA SER A 83 7.78 -11.54 -0.73
C SER A 83 8.86 -12.06 0.24
N LEU A 84 9.39 -11.19 1.11
CA LEU A 84 10.35 -11.56 2.15
C LEU A 84 9.77 -12.56 3.16
N VAL A 85 8.50 -12.40 3.54
CA VAL A 85 7.77 -13.35 4.38
C VAL A 85 7.73 -14.72 3.70
N LEU A 86 7.32 -14.79 2.42
CA LEU A 86 7.29 -16.05 1.67
C LEU A 86 8.67 -16.69 1.54
N GLU A 87 9.70 -15.91 1.22
CA GLU A 87 11.08 -16.37 1.14
C GLU A 87 11.58 -16.97 2.46
N THR A 88 11.18 -16.36 3.57
CA THR A 88 11.62 -16.76 4.90
C THR A 88 10.95 -18.06 5.33
N TYR A 89 9.63 -18.18 5.13
CA TYR A 89 8.82 -19.29 5.62
C TYR A 89 8.76 -20.50 4.67
N ILE A 90 8.92 -20.31 3.36
CA ILE A 90 8.82 -21.36 2.34
C ILE A 90 10.21 -21.70 1.81
N LYS A 91 10.75 -22.84 2.25
CA LYS A 91 12.09 -23.31 1.85
C LYS A 91 12.09 -24.03 0.50
N ASP A 92 11.01 -24.71 0.14
CA ASP A 92 10.89 -25.36 -1.17
C ASP A 92 10.70 -24.33 -2.29
N SER A 93 11.65 -24.30 -3.24
CA SER A 93 11.63 -23.37 -4.37
C SER A 93 10.42 -23.58 -5.29
N ARG A 94 9.93 -24.82 -5.46
CA ARG A 94 8.76 -25.08 -6.30
C ARG A 94 7.49 -24.50 -5.68
N GLN A 95 7.27 -24.79 -4.39
CA GLN A 95 6.15 -24.21 -3.65
C GLN A 95 6.24 -22.68 -3.59
N LYS A 96 7.43 -22.12 -3.43
CA LYS A 96 7.65 -20.66 -3.44
C LYS A 96 7.24 -20.04 -4.78
N ASN A 97 7.74 -20.56 -5.90
CA ASN A 97 7.38 -20.07 -7.24
C ASN A 97 5.88 -20.19 -7.50
N LYS A 98 5.24 -21.26 -7.02
CA LYS A 98 3.79 -21.38 -7.08
C LYS A 98 3.10 -20.23 -6.33
N LEU A 99 3.52 -19.94 -5.10
CA LEU A 99 2.92 -18.91 -4.24
C LEU A 99 3.18 -17.48 -4.75
N LEU A 100 4.34 -17.20 -5.35
CA LEU A 100 4.60 -15.90 -5.98
C LEU A 100 3.73 -15.68 -7.23
N ASN A 101 3.39 -16.74 -7.95
CA ASN A 101 2.46 -16.70 -9.09
C ASN A 101 1.02 -17.02 -8.67
N ALA A 102 0.58 -16.52 -7.50
CA ALA A 102 -0.71 -16.88 -6.89
C ALA A 102 -1.92 -16.62 -7.77
N ILE A 103 -1.88 -15.56 -8.60
CA ILE A 103 -2.96 -15.18 -9.52
C ILE A 103 -3.29 -16.33 -10.46
N GLU A 104 -2.28 -17.04 -10.96
CA GLU A 104 -2.47 -18.17 -11.88
C GLU A 104 -2.61 -19.50 -11.15
N SER A 105 -2.00 -19.63 -9.97
CA SER A 105 -1.76 -20.93 -9.34
C SER A 105 -2.70 -21.28 -8.18
N ILE A 106 -3.43 -20.31 -7.61
CA ILE A 106 -4.32 -20.48 -6.46
C ILE A 106 -5.74 -20.08 -6.84
N PRO A 107 -6.69 -21.03 -7.03
CA PRO A 107 -8.00 -20.74 -7.62
C PRO A 107 -8.85 -19.64 -6.97
N CYS A 108 -8.69 -19.38 -5.67
CA CYS A 108 -9.45 -18.32 -5.00
C CYS A 108 -8.92 -16.90 -5.24
N VAL A 109 -7.66 -16.76 -5.66
CA VAL A 109 -7.00 -15.47 -5.95
C VAL A 109 -7.44 -14.84 -7.28
N PRO A 110 -7.46 -15.56 -8.44
CA PRO A 110 -7.82 -14.94 -9.72
C PRO A 110 -9.24 -14.40 -9.74
N ARG A 111 -10.17 -14.93 -8.92
CA ARG A 111 -11.52 -14.36 -8.81
C ARG A 111 -11.51 -12.95 -8.23
N LYS A 112 -10.74 -12.72 -7.15
CA LYS A 112 -10.59 -11.40 -6.54
C LYS A 112 -9.79 -10.46 -7.45
N ALA A 113 -8.70 -10.96 -8.03
CA ALA A 113 -7.88 -10.20 -8.98
C ALA A 113 -8.69 -9.75 -10.20
N LYS A 114 -9.46 -10.66 -10.82
CA LYS A 114 -10.32 -10.34 -11.97
C LYS A 114 -11.37 -9.29 -11.62
N TRP A 115 -11.95 -9.34 -10.42
CA TRP A 115 -12.90 -8.33 -9.98
C TRP A 115 -12.26 -6.94 -9.96
N ALA A 116 -11.05 -6.80 -9.41
CA ALA A 116 -10.32 -5.54 -9.38
C ALA A 116 -9.89 -5.07 -10.78
N LEU A 117 -9.32 -5.98 -11.59
CA LEU A 117 -8.91 -5.67 -12.98
C LEU A 117 -10.07 -5.19 -13.85
N ASN A 118 -11.26 -5.76 -13.68
CA ASN A 118 -12.46 -5.30 -14.39
C ASN A 118 -12.76 -3.81 -14.10
N TRP A 119 -12.52 -3.33 -12.87
CA TRP A 119 -12.70 -1.92 -12.53
C TRP A 119 -11.65 -1.01 -13.16
N ILE A 120 -10.39 -1.46 -13.24
CA ILE A 120 -9.31 -0.72 -13.92
C ILE A 120 -9.67 -0.49 -15.40
N GLN A 121 -10.17 -1.54 -16.05
CA GLN A 121 -10.52 -1.53 -17.48
C GLN A 121 -11.91 -0.93 -17.76
N SER A 122 -12.71 -0.65 -16.72
CA SER A 122 -14.07 -0.14 -16.88
C SER A 122 -14.13 1.28 -17.42
N SER A 123 -15.23 1.60 -18.11
CA SER A 123 -15.62 2.97 -18.47
C SER A 123 -16.39 3.69 -17.36
N SER A 124 -16.60 3.05 -16.20
CA SER A 124 -17.32 3.62 -15.05
C SER A 124 -16.69 4.92 -14.57
N SER A 125 -17.44 5.77 -13.88
CA SER A 125 -16.94 7.05 -13.39
C SER A 125 -15.79 6.89 -12.39
N PHE A 126 -14.97 7.95 -12.22
CA PHE A 126 -13.93 7.97 -11.18
C PHE A 126 -14.51 7.65 -9.79
N ALA A 127 -15.66 8.22 -9.44
CA ALA A 127 -16.30 8.01 -8.14
C ALA A 127 -16.68 6.54 -7.90
N GLU A 128 -17.22 5.84 -8.91
CA GLU A 128 -17.54 4.42 -8.81
C GLU A 128 -16.28 3.56 -8.68
N ARG A 129 -15.25 3.85 -9.49
CA ARG A 129 -13.96 3.14 -9.41
C ARG A 129 -13.27 3.39 -8.07
N LEU A 130 -13.35 4.61 -7.53
CA LEU A 130 -12.80 4.96 -6.23
C LEU A 130 -13.45 4.14 -5.10
N VAL A 131 -14.77 4.04 -5.10
CA VAL A 131 -15.50 3.18 -4.14
C VAL A 131 -15.13 1.70 -4.33
N ALA A 132 -14.97 1.26 -5.57
CA ALA A 132 -14.56 -0.12 -5.85
C ALA A 132 -13.18 -0.43 -5.27
N PHE A 133 -12.19 0.46 -5.42
CA PHE A 133 -10.85 0.27 -4.87
C PHE A 133 -10.80 0.46 -3.35
N ALA A 134 -11.62 1.33 -2.77
CA ALA A 134 -11.83 1.36 -1.32
C ALA A 134 -12.36 0.01 -0.79
N CYS A 135 -13.20 -0.70 -1.56
CA CYS A 135 -13.62 -2.06 -1.22
C CYS A 135 -12.47 -3.08 -1.36
N VAL A 136 -11.53 -2.91 -2.29
CA VAL A 136 -10.35 -3.78 -2.39
C VAL A 136 -9.50 -3.64 -1.13
N GLU A 137 -9.05 -2.43 -0.83
CA GLU A 137 -8.13 -2.16 0.28
C GLU A 137 -8.83 -2.34 1.65
N GLY A 138 -10.10 -1.94 1.77
CA GLY A 138 -10.85 -1.99 3.02
C GLY A 138 -11.60 -3.29 3.31
N ILE A 139 -12.19 -3.94 2.29
CA ILE A 139 -13.03 -5.14 2.49
C ILE A 139 -12.28 -6.41 2.11
N PHE A 140 -11.66 -6.48 0.93
CA PHE A 140 -11.02 -7.73 0.49
C PHE A 140 -9.85 -8.15 1.38
N PHE A 141 -9.18 -7.18 2.00
CA PHE A 141 -8.03 -7.39 2.87
C PHE A 141 -8.41 -7.63 4.34
N SER A 142 -9.56 -7.10 4.80
CA SER A 142 -9.99 -7.13 6.20
C SER A 142 -9.94 -8.52 6.86
N GLY A 143 -10.47 -9.55 6.20
CA GLY A 143 -10.50 -10.91 6.73
C GLY A 143 -9.11 -11.51 6.91
N SER A 144 -8.19 -11.20 6.00
CA SER A 144 -6.80 -11.64 6.06
C SER A 144 -6.03 -10.93 7.18
N PHE A 145 -6.23 -9.60 7.34
CA PHE A 145 -5.65 -8.85 8.45
C PHE A 145 -6.14 -9.37 9.81
N CYS A 146 -7.44 -9.59 9.94
CA CYS A 146 -8.04 -10.17 11.16
C CYS A 146 -7.43 -11.54 11.49
N ALA A 147 -7.23 -12.40 10.49
CA ALA A 147 -6.63 -13.70 10.68
C ALA A 147 -5.18 -13.64 11.16
N ILE A 148 -4.40 -12.64 10.70
CA ILE A 148 -3.02 -12.45 11.18
C ILE A 148 -3.01 -11.81 12.58
N PHE A 149 -3.91 -10.88 12.90
CA PHE A 149 -4.08 -10.38 14.27
C PHE A 149 -4.48 -11.49 15.25
N TRP A 150 -5.25 -12.48 14.80
CA TRP A 150 -5.52 -13.68 15.61
C TRP A 150 -4.24 -14.46 15.94
N LEU A 151 -3.27 -14.54 15.03
CA LEU A 151 -1.95 -15.14 15.33
C LEU A 151 -1.17 -14.30 16.35
N LYS A 152 -1.25 -12.96 16.26
CA LYS A 152 -0.66 -12.04 17.25
C LYS A 152 -1.20 -12.32 18.66
N LYS A 153 -2.51 -12.45 18.80
CA LYS A 153 -3.16 -12.78 20.08
C LYS A 153 -2.66 -14.10 20.69
N ARG A 154 -2.16 -15.02 19.85
CA ARG A 154 -1.59 -16.31 20.26
C ARG A 154 -0.07 -16.26 20.47
N GLY A 155 0.58 -15.11 20.29
CA GLY A 155 2.03 -14.96 20.41
C GLY A 155 2.81 -15.67 19.30
N LEU A 156 2.23 -15.81 18.11
CA LEU A 156 2.82 -16.54 16.98
C LEU A 156 3.30 -15.60 15.89
N MET A 157 4.40 -15.96 15.22
CA MET A 157 4.93 -15.26 14.04
C MET A 157 5.11 -13.75 14.23
N PRO A 158 5.91 -13.32 15.23
CA PRO A 158 6.02 -11.92 15.61
C PRO A 158 6.46 -11.00 14.46
N GLY A 159 7.28 -11.50 13.52
CA GLY A 159 7.67 -10.75 12.33
C GLY A 159 6.50 -10.47 11.38
N LEU A 160 5.69 -11.50 11.09
CA LEU A 160 4.48 -11.37 10.25
C LEU A 160 3.42 -10.48 10.92
N THR A 161 3.24 -10.61 12.23
CA THR A 161 2.22 -9.82 12.94
C THR A 161 2.62 -8.35 13.06
N LEU A 162 3.92 -8.07 13.23
CA LEU A 162 4.43 -6.70 13.22
C LEU A 162 4.27 -6.06 11.85
N SER A 163 4.65 -6.75 10.76
CA SER A 163 4.44 -6.21 9.42
C SER A 163 2.95 -5.99 9.13
N ASN A 164 2.07 -6.87 9.62
CA ASN A 164 0.63 -6.72 9.48
C ASN A 164 0.09 -5.48 10.21
N GLU A 165 0.66 -5.07 11.34
CA GLU A 165 0.28 -3.82 12.02
C GLU A 165 0.58 -2.60 11.17
N LEU A 166 1.77 -2.57 10.54
CA LEU A 166 2.18 -1.47 9.68
C LEU A 166 1.33 -1.42 8.41
N ILE A 167 1.20 -2.54 7.71
CA ILE A 167 0.44 -2.62 6.46
C ILE A 167 -1.05 -2.30 6.71
N SER A 168 -1.68 -2.91 7.72
CA SER A 168 -3.11 -2.62 7.99
C SER A 168 -3.39 -1.18 8.42
N ARG A 169 -2.41 -0.49 9.04
CA ARG A 169 -2.48 0.95 9.28
C ARG A 169 -2.46 1.72 7.96
N ASP A 170 -1.57 1.35 7.05
CA ASP A 170 -1.40 2.01 5.76
C ASP A 170 -2.65 1.82 4.88
N GLU A 171 -3.17 0.59 4.78
CA GLU A 171 -4.44 0.31 4.10
C GLU A 171 -5.63 1.08 4.69
N GLY A 172 -5.66 1.24 6.02
CA GLY A 172 -6.66 2.06 6.69
C GLY A 172 -6.60 3.52 6.22
N LEU A 173 -5.38 4.07 6.13
CA LEU A 173 -5.15 5.43 5.63
C LEU A 173 -5.52 5.58 4.14
N HIS A 174 -5.22 4.57 3.31
CA HIS A 174 -5.60 4.56 1.89
C HIS A 174 -7.12 4.58 1.73
N CYS A 175 -7.83 3.74 2.49
CA CYS A 175 -9.30 3.70 2.49
C CYS A 175 -9.91 5.03 2.99
N ASP A 176 -9.39 5.59 4.08
CA ASP A 176 -9.83 6.88 4.61
C ASP A 176 -9.63 8.01 3.57
N PHE A 177 -8.52 7.97 2.83
CA PHE A 177 -8.26 8.93 1.75
C PHE A 177 -9.24 8.77 0.58
N ALA A 178 -9.56 7.54 0.19
CA ALA A 178 -10.59 7.28 -0.81
C ALA A 178 -11.97 7.83 -0.36
N CYS A 179 -12.34 7.66 0.91
CA CYS A 179 -13.55 8.24 1.47
C CYS A 179 -13.52 9.78 1.48
N LEU A 180 -12.37 10.38 1.80
CA LEU A 180 -12.18 11.84 1.78
C LEU A 180 -12.39 12.42 0.38
N LEU A 181 -11.79 11.79 -0.63
CA LEU A 181 -11.94 12.17 -2.03
C LEU A 181 -13.38 12.01 -2.51
N TYR A 182 -14.03 10.89 -2.17
CA TYR A 182 -15.44 10.65 -2.52
C TYR A 182 -16.37 11.70 -1.92
N GLY A 183 -16.14 12.10 -0.67
CA GLY A 183 -16.93 13.11 0.03
C GLY A 183 -16.82 14.53 -0.53
N GLY A 184 -16.04 14.76 -1.60
CA GLY A 184 -15.85 16.08 -2.22
C GLY A 184 -15.13 17.09 -1.31
N LYS A 185 -14.55 16.62 -0.20
CA LYS A 185 -13.83 17.45 0.78
C LYS A 185 -12.38 17.68 0.40
N ALA A 186 -11.97 17.36 -0.83
CA ALA A 186 -10.65 17.71 -1.34
C ALA A 186 -10.41 19.24 -1.34
N ASN A 187 -11.49 20.05 -1.34
CA ASN A 187 -11.45 21.50 -1.11
C ASN A 187 -10.86 21.91 0.26
N PHE A 188 -10.71 20.98 1.21
CA PHE A 188 -9.96 21.19 2.45
C PHE A 188 -8.46 21.45 2.18
N PHE A 189 -7.92 20.90 1.10
CA PHE A 189 -6.53 21.08 0.68
C PHE A 189 -6.36 22.28 -0.27
N GLU A 190 -7.31 22.51 -1.20
CA GLU A 190 -7.31 23.68 -2.09
C GLU A 190 -7.18 25.02 -1.34
N ARG A 191 -7.84 25.16 -0.17
CA ARG A 191 -7.71 26.37 0.66
C ARG A 191 -6.27 26.59 1.14
N ARG A 192 -5.56 25.54 1.55
CA ARG A 192 -4.18 25.66 2.06
C ARG A 192 -3.16 25.82 0.95
N VAL A 193 -3.31 25.15 -0.20
CA VAL A 193 -2.40 25.34 -1.34
C VAL A 193 -2.60 26.68 -2.04
N GLY A 194 -3.82 27.20 -2.08
CA GLY A 194 -4.05 28.60 -2.45
C GLY A 194 -3.28 29.57 -1.56
N ASP A 195 -3.15 29.27 -0.26
CA ASP A 195 -2.36 30.09 0.68
C ASP A 195 -0.83 29.92 0.45
N TYR A 196 -0.34 28.72 0.13
CA TYR A 196 1.07 28.47 -0.19
C TYR A 196 1.50 29.10 -1.53
N GLN A 197 0.67 29.01 -2.58
CA GLN A 197 0.94 29.66 -3.86
C GLN A 197 0.95 31.19 -3.72
N LYS A 198 0.01 31.75 -2.94
CA LYS A 198 0.02 33.18 -2.60
C LYS A 198 1.29 33.57 -1.84
N ALA A 199 1.72 32.76 -0.87
CA ALA A 199 2.97 33.01 -0.13
C ALA A 199 4.21 32.98 -1.04
N PHE A 200 4.29 32.03 -1.98
CA PHE A 200 5.40 31.89 -2.92
C PHE A 200 5.44 33.00 -3.98
N VAL A 201 4.27 33.41 -4.51
CA VAL A 201 4.18 34.56 -5.43
C VAL A 201 4.55 35.87 -4.71
N MET A 202 4.12 36.03 -3.46
CA MET A 202 4.46 37.20 -2.64
C MET A 202 5.96 37.27 -2.30
N SER A 203 6.63 36.14 -2.08
CA SER A 203 8.10 36.13 -1.90
C SER A 203 8.84 36.43 -3.21
N SER A 204 8.33 35.93 -4.34
CA SER A 204 8.91 36.18 -5.68
C SER A 204 8.84 37.65 -6.07
N LEU A 205 7.76 38.35 -5.70
CA LEU A 205 7.60 39.80 -5.92
C LEU A 205 8.49 40.66 -5.02
N GLN A 206 8.99 40.12 -3.90
CA GLN A 206 9.96 40.82 -3.05
C GLN A 206 11.41 40.66 -3.57
N ASP A 207 11.69 39.64 -4.38
CA ASP A 207 13.05 39.28 -4.82
C ASP A 207 13.41 39.77 -6.23
N THR A 208 12.46 40.39 -6.96
CA THR A 208 12.68 40.96 -8.31
C THR A 208 13.68 42.15 -8.37
N GLY A 209 14.39 42.44 -7.28
CA GLY A 209 15.40 43.49 -7.20
C GLY A 209 16.85 43.00 -7.01
N LYS A 210 17.11 41.69 -6.90
CA LYS A 210 18.47 41.17 -6.73
C LYS A 210 18.87 40.30 -7.92
N ASN A 211 19.91 40.71 -8.62
CA ASN A 211 20.59 39.88 -9.61
C ASN A 211 21.16 38.66 -8.87
N PHE A 212 20.62 37.48 -9.15
CA PHE A 212 21.15 36.22 -8.64
C PHE A 212 22.44 35.89 -9.40
N GLU A 213 23.58 36.22 -8.81
CA GLU A 213 24.89 35.78 -9.27
C GLU A 213 25.18 34.40 -8.65
N PHE A 214 25.27 33.37 -9.48
CA PHE A 214 25.58 32.01 -9.06
C PHE A 214 27.09 31.88 -8.81
N LYS A 215 27.51 31.73 -7.55
CA LYS A 215 28.90 31.48 -7.18
C LYS A 215 29.08 30.01 -6.83
N LEU A 216 30.08 29.38 -7.46
CA LEU A 216 30.39 27.95 -7.35
C LEU A 216 31.53 27.64 -6.35
N ASP A 217 31.86 28.58 -5.47
CA ASP A 217 32.97 28.43 -4.53
C ASP A 217 32.45 28.38 -3.09
N GLU A 218 31.92 27.23 -2.68
CA GLU A 218 32.03 26.80 -1.28
C GLU A 218 32.46 25.32 -1.26
N ASP A 219 33.64 25.10 -0.69
CA ASP A 219 34.30 23.81 -0.51
C ASP A 219 33.53 22.89 0.45
N PHE A 220 33.26 21.65 -0.01
CA PHE A 220 32.82 20.43 0.73
C PHE A 220 31.60 20.47 1.65
#